data_AF-A0A8S2IZC5-F1
#
_entry.id   AF-A0A8S2IZC5-F1
#
_cell.length_a   1.000
_cell.length_b   1.000
_cell.length_c   1.000
_cell.angle_alpha   90.00
_cell.angle_beta   90.00
_cell.angle_gamma   90.00
#
_symmetry.space_group_name_H-M   'P 1'
#
loop_
_entity.id
_entity.type
_entity.pdbx_description
1 polymer ?
#
loop_
_entity_poly.entity_id
_entity_poly.type
_entity_poly.pdbx_seq_one_letter_code
_entity_poly.pdbx_strand_id
1 'polypeptide(L)' 'RHQVIQMRAGATGRQKTKKTNCVQRRIDTLGDRYENDEINLEEYLEGLSFVVAKDKTKK' A
#
# COMPACT_ATOMS: atom_id res chain seq x y z
N ARG A 1 -38.96 8.88 -12.81
CA ARG A 1 -38.28 8.39 -11.57
C ARG A 1 -36.79 8.30 -11.86
N HIS A 2 -36.05 9.39 -11.70
CA HIS A 2 -34.60 9.42 -11.94
C HIS A 2 -33.90 9.55 -10.57
N GLN A 3 -33.67 8.41 -9.90
CA GLN A 3 -32.74 8.33 -8.78
C GLN A 3 -31.33 8.16 -9.34
N VAL A 4 -30.70 9.29 -9.64
CA VAL A 4 -29.25 9.37 -9.79
C VAL A 4 -28.88 10.52 -8.90
N ILE A 5 -28.09 10.32 -7.85
CA ILE A 5 -27.18 11.29 -7.22
C ILE A 5 -26.74 10.72 -5.85
N GLN A 6 -25.41 10.72 -5.63
CA GLN A 6 -24.63 10.46 -4.40
C GLN A 6 -24.19 9.02 -4.06
N MET A 7 -23.31 8.42 -4.88
CA MET A 7 -22.48 7.27 -4.44
C MET A 7 -20.98 7.41 -4.72
N ARG A 8 -20.45 8.63 -4.93
CA ARG A 8 -19.03 8.82 -5.28
C ARG A 8 -18.10 9.29 -4.16
N ALA A 9 -18.59 9.95 -3.12
CA ALA A 9 -17.72 10.46 -2.05
C ALA A 9 -17.19 9.37 -1.09
N GLY A 10 -18.02 8.38 -0.73
CA GLY A 10 -17.62 7.29 0.19
C GLY A 10 -16.71 6.23 -0.44
N ALA A 11 -16.80 6.04 -1.76
CA ALA A 11 -16.00 5.04 -2.48
C ALA A 11 -14.50 5.41 -2.47
N THR A 12 -14.18 6.70 -2.62
CA THR A 12 -12.80 7.18 -2.67
C THR A 12 -12.11 7.11 -1.31
N GLY A 13 -12.81 7.44 -0.22
CA GLY A 13 -12.28 7.33 1.15
C GLY A 13 -11.95 5.88 1.54
N ARG A 14 -12.86 4.94 1.23
CA ARG A 14 -12.67 3.50 1.48
C ARG A 14 -11.55 2.90 0.63
N GLN A 15 -11.36 3.39 -0.59
CA GLN A 15 -10.26 2.93 -1.45
C GLN A 15 -8.89 3.44 -0.98
N LYS A 16 -8.82 4.68 -0.46
CA LYS A 16 -7.58 5.24 0.10
C LYS A 16 -7.14 4.48 1.35
N THR A 17 -8.04 4.24 2.30
CA THR A 17 -7.73 3.45 3.52
C THR A 17 -7.31 2.02 3.21
N LYS A 18 -7.96 1.34 2.26
CA LYS A 18 -7.53 0.00 1.82
C LYS A 18 -6.12 -0.01 1.21
N LYS A 19 -5.75 1.01 0.44
CA LYS A 19 -4.40 1.13 -0.13
C LYS A 19 -3.35 1.36 0.96
N THR A 20 -3.60 2.28 1.90
CA THR A 20 -2.70 2.54 3.04
C THR A 20 -2.49 1.26 3.86
N ASN A 21 -3.55 0.52 4.17
CA ASN A 21 -3.43 -0.74 4.91
C ASN A 21 -2.63 -1.82 4.15
N CYS A 22 -2.73 -1.85 2.82
CA CYS A 22 -1.97 -2.79 1.99
C CYS A 22 -0.48 -2.43 1.92
N VAL A 23 -0.16 -1.14 1.86
CA VAL A 23 1.23 -0.66 1.91
C VAL A 23 1.85 -0.95 3.27
N GLN A 24 1.14 -0.65 4.37
CA GLN A 24 1.62 -0.93 5.72
C GLN A 24 1.90 -2.41 5.92
N ARG A 25 0.95 -3.28 5.54
CA ARG A 25 1.16 -4.74 5.61
C ARG A 25 2.40 -5.23 4.87
N ARG A 26 2.74 -4.62 3.72
CA ARG A 26 3.94 -4.99 2.97
C ARG A 26 5.22 -4.55 3.68
N ILE A 27 5.20 -3.39 4.32
CA ILE A 27 6.32 -2.90 5.14
C ILE A 27 6.51 -3.83 6.34
N ASP A 28 5.42 -4.18 7.03
CA ASP A 28 5.46 -5.08 8.18
C ASP A 28 6.04 -6.44 7.79
N THR A 29 5.57 -7.06 6.69
CA THR A 29 6.12 -8.33 6.20
C THR A 29 7.60 -8.23 5.81
N LEU A 30 8.05 -7.11 5.22
CA LEU A 30 9.47 -6.94 4.92
C LEU A 30 10.31 -6.81 6.19
N GLY A 31 9.78 -6.12 7.21
CA GLY A 31 10.39 -6.02 8.54
C GLY A 31 10.52 -7.40 9.19
N ASP A 32 9.43 -8.15 9.26
CA ASP A 32 9.42 -9.50 9.83
C ASP A 32 10.46 -10.40 9.14
N ARG A 33 10.54 -10.36 7.81
CA ARG A 33 11.50 -11.19 7.06
C ARG A 33 12.95 -10.78 7.30
N TYR A 34 13.21 -9.49 7.50
CA TYR A 34 14.54 -9.01 7.84
C TYR A 34 14.91 -9.40 9.28
N GLU A 35 13.99 -9.27 10.24
CA GLU A 35 14.21 -9.66 11.63
C GLU A 35 14.40 -11.18 11.81
N ASN A 36 13.82 -11.98 10.92
CA ASN A 36 14.02 -13.44 10.89
C ASN A 36 15.22 -13.89 10.04
N ASP A 37 16.09 -12.96 9.61
CA ASP A 37 17.25 -13.23 8.74
C ASP A 37 16.90 -13.94 7.42
N GLU A 38 15.64 -13.86 6.95
CA GLU A 38 15.20 -14.46 5.69
C GLU A 38 15.67 -13.66 4.46
N ILE A 39 15.89 -12.37 4.65
CA ILE A 39 16.40 -11.44 3.64
C ILE A 39 17.50 -10.58 4.24
N ASN A 40 18.44 -10.15 3.41
CA ASN A 40 19.49 -9.25 3.87
C ASN A 40 19.05 -7.77 3.84
N LEU A 41 19.90 -6.89 4.37
CA LEU A 41 19.64 -5.46 4.45
C LEU A 41 19.43 -4.81 3.07
N GLU A 42 20.14 -5.26 2.04
CA GLU A 42 20.02 -4.71 0.68
C GLU A 42 18.65 -5.05 0.08
N GLU A 43 18.21 -6.31 0.22
CA GLU A 43 16.88 -6.78 -0.19
C GLU A 43 15.75 -6.06 0.57
N TYR A 44 15.94 -5.80 1.86
CA TYR A 44 15.00 -5.04 2.67
C TYR A 44 14.84 -3.61 2.15
N LEU A 45 15.96 -2.91 1.91
CA LEU A 45 15.96 -1.53 1.41
C LEU A 45 15.39 -1.42 -0.02
N GLU A 46 15.72 -2.36 -0.89
CA GLU A 46 15.14 -2.45 -2.24
C GLU A 46 13.62 -2.68 -2.18
N GLY A 47 13.17 -3.58 -1.32
CA GLY A 47 11.76 -3.86 -1.08
C GLY A 47 10.99 -2.63 -0.61
N LEU A 48 11.54 -1.87 0.35
CA LEU A 48 10.94 -0.61 0.81
C LEU A 48 10.88 0.44 -0.31
N SER A 49 11.95 0.58 -1.09
CA SER A 49 12.01 1.50 -2.23
C SER A 49 10.91 1.19 -3.26
N PHE A 50 10.70 -0.10 -3.59
CA PHE A 50 9.65 -0.52 -4.52
C PHE A 50 8.24 -0.24 -4.00
N VAL A 51 8.01 -0.45 -2.70
CA VAL A 51 6.72 -0.16 -2.05
C VAL A 51 6.39 1.32 -2.13
N VAL A 52 7.37 2.20 -1.91
CA VAL A 52 7.19 3.66 -2.00
C VAL A 52 7.11 4.14 -3.46
N ALA A 53 7.91 3.57 -4.37
CA ALA A 53 7.95 3.95 -5.79
C ALA A 53 6.66 3.62 -6.54
N LYS A 54 5.95 2.53 -6.16
CA LYS A 54 4.66 2.16 -6.74
C LYS A 54 3.55 3.20 -6.50
N ASP A 55 3.73 4.12 -5.58
CA ASP A 55 2.78 5.23 -5.36
C ASP A 55 3.02 6.40 -6.33
N LYS A 56 4.26 6.57 -6.82
CA LYS A 56 4.65 7.69 -7.70
C LYS A 56 4.34 7.48 -9.19
N THR A 57 4.13 6.25 -9.64
CA THR A 57 3.86 5.91 -11.05
C THR A 57 2.38 5.98 -11.45
N LYS A 58 1.49 6.40 -10.54
CA LYS A 58 0.10 6.74 -10.86
C LYS A 58 -0.05 8.25 -11.05
N LYS A 59 0.52 8.77 -12.13
CA LYS A 59 0.24 10.13 -12.59
C LYS A 59 -0.54 10.08 -13.89
#